data_AF-A0A7J0C4J7-F1
#
_entry.id   AF-A0A7J0C4J7-F1
#
_cell.length_a   1.000
_cell.length_b   1.000
_cell.length_c   1.000
_cell.angle_alpha   90.00
_cell.angle_beta   90.00
_cell.angle_gamma   90.00
#
_symmetry.space_group_name_H-M   'P 1'
#
loop_
_entity.id
_entity.type
_entity.pdbx_description
1 polymer ?
#
loop_
_entity_poly.entity_id
_entity_poly.type
_entity_poly.pdbx_seq_one_letter_code
_entity_poly.pdbx_strand_id
1 'polypeptide(L)'
;MAGAVEGSYAKGAGIAEDRIRTLQKPQDGADAVKGGRVDAFLLTGISLRWLARTNPGTEVTEAFLPELDGKKQYSPGGAVFGQGNEVLRDAFNRELKKIVSDRSRYVSLLAPYGFGATEIPPATLKTADLCKG
;
A
#
# COMPACT_ATOMS: atom_id res chain seq x y z
N MET A 1 12.57 -6.16 -2.83
CA MET A 1 11.30 -5.60 -3.30
C MET A 1 11.57 -4.42 -4.23
N ALA A 2 12.14 -4.71 -5.40
CA ALA A 2 12.05 -3.78 -6.52
C ALA A 2 10.57 -3.75 -6.95
N GLY A 3 9.94 -2.57 -6.94
CA GLY A 3 8.52 -2.39 -7.29
C GLY A 3 7.62 -1.90 -6.16
N ALA A 4 8.14 -1.75 -4.94
CA ALA A 4 7.44 -1.04 -3.86
C ALA A 4 7.39 0.47 -4.15
N VAL A 5 6.23 1.11 -3.95
CA VAL A 5 6.02 2.53 -4.27
C VAL A 5 6.66 3.46 -3.24
N GLU A 6 6.96 2.95 -2.05
CA GLU A 6 7.40 3.72 -0.90
C GLU A 6 8.75 4.42 -1.14
N GLY A 7 9.61 3.87 -2.00
CA GLY A 7 10.86 4.52 -2.41
C GLY A 7 10.63 5.84 -3.16
N SER A 8 9.59 5.93 -4.00
CA SER A 8 9.27 7.18 -4.70
C SER A 8 8.66 8.22 -3.76
N TYR A 9 7.93 7.78 -2.72
CA TYR A 9 7.44 8.69 -1.67
C TYR A 9 8.59 9.26 -0.83
N ALA A 10 9.56 8.43 -0.43
CA ALA A 10 10.75 8.89 0.28
C ALA A 10 11.53 9.92 -0.55
N LYS A 11 11.76 9.63 -1.83
CA LYS A 11 12.42 10.56 -2.76
C LYS A 11 11.62 11.86 -2.93
N GLY A 12 10.31 11.77 -3.14
CA GLY A 12 9.43 12.93 -3.29
C GLY A 12 9.35 13.80 -2.02
N ALA A 13 9.53 13.19 -0.85
CA ALA A 13 9.61 13.90 0.44
C ALA A 13 10.99 14.55 0.68
N GLY A 14 11.92 14.46 -0.28
CA GLY A 14 13.24 15.10 -0.21
C GLY A 14 14.35 14.24 0.39
N ILE A 15 14.12 12.94 0.63
CA ILE A 15 15.18 12.05 1.07
C ILE A 15 16.11 11.76 -0.12
N ALA A 16 17.40 12.03 0.05
CA ALA A 16 18.41 11.79 -0.97
C ALA A 16 18.50 10.30 -1.35
N GLU A 17 18.71 9.99 -2.63
CA GLU A 17 18.70 8.61 -3.13
C GLU A 17 19.74 7.71 -2.47
N ASP A 18 20.90 8.25 -2.11
CA ASP A 18 21.98 7.55 -1.39
C ASP A 18 21.59 7.17 0.05
N ARG A 19 20.52 7.77 0.59
CA ARG A 19 19.91 7.44 1.88
C ARG A 19 18.72 6.48 1.75
N ILE A 20 18.29 6.14 0.55
CA ILE A 20 17.19 5.19 0.30
C ILE A 20 17.77 3.83 -0.05
N ARG A 21 17.44 2.81 0.76
CA ARG A 21 17.89 1.43 0.55
C ARG A 21 16.72 0.54 0.19
N THR A 22 16.84 -0.19 -0.93
CA THR A 22 15.88 -1.23 -1.28
C THR A 22 16.26 -2.54 -0.59
N LEU A 23 15.31 -3.15 0.10
CA LEU A 23 15.47 -4.43 0.79
C LEU A 23 14.71 -5.53 0.05
N GLN A 24 15.17 -6.78 0.13
CA GLN A 24 14.63 -7.86 -0.71
C GLN A 24 13.28 -8.38 -0.22
N LYS A 25 13.13 -8.57 1.09
CA LYS A 25 11.89 -9.04 1.75
C LYS A 25 11.56 -8.20 2.99
N PRO A 26 10.30 -8.18 3.46
CA PRO A 26 9.89 -7.40 4.64
C PRO A 26 10.71 -7.69 5.91
N GLN A 27 11.10 -8.94 6.15
CA GLN A 27 11.90 -9.31 7.32
C GLN A 27 13.26 -8.60 7.34
N ASP A 28 13.89 -8.39 6.18
CA ASP A 28 15.16 -7.66 6.10
C ASP A 28 14.98 -6.20 6.58
N GLY A 29 13.78 -5.63 6.39
CA GLY A 29 13.39 -4.30 6.87
C GLY A 29 13.34 -4.22 8.39
N ALA A 30 12.65 -5.17 9.03
CA ALA A 30 12.61 -5.26 10.48
C ALA A 30 14.02 -5.42 11.08
N ASP A 31 14.83 -6.31 10.51
CA ASP A 31 16.20 -6.55 10.97
C ASP A 31 17.12 -5.34 10.73
N ALA A 32 16.87 -4.56 9.67
CA ALA A 32 17.63 -3.35 9.40
C ALA A 32 17.31 -2.23 10.38
N VAL A 33 16.03 -2.02 10.71
CA VAL A 33 15.60 -1.05 11.73
C VAL A 33 16.14 -1.45 13.10
N LYS A 34 15.92 -2.71 13.51
CA LYS A 34 16.36 -3.21 14.82
C LYS A 34 17.88 -3.17 14.99
N GLY A 35 18.62 -3.40 13.91
CA GLY A 35 20.08 -3.31 13.90
C GLY A 35 20.64 -1.90 13.73
N GLY A 36 19.80 -0.86 13.65
CA GLY A 36 20.23 0.53 13.44
C GLY A 36 20.89 0.79 12.08
N ARG A 37 20.65 -0.08 11.08
CA ARG A 37 21.19 0.07 9.72
C ARG A 37 20.39 1.04 8.86
N VAL A 38 19.13 1.28 9.23
CA VAL A 38 18.21 2.29 8.69
C VAL A 38 17.38 2.85 9.84
N ASP A 39 16.96 4.10 9.74
CA ASP A 39 16.15 4.76 10.77
C ASP A 39 14.68 4.33 10.70
N ALA A 40 14.18 4.01 9.51
CA ALA A 40 12.81 3.59 9.27
C ALA A 40 12.71 2.61 8.09
N PHE A 41 11.66 1.80 8.09
CA PHE A 41 11.28 0.94 6.99
C PHE A 41 9.86 1.26 6.55
N LEU A 42 9.67 1.51 5.26
CA LEU A 42 8.39 1.93 4.69
C LEU A 42 7.75 0.75 3.95
N LEU A 43 6.49 0.48 4.28
CA LEU A 43 5.63 -0.48 3.60
C LEU A 43 4.16 -0.12 3.90
N THR A 44 3.20 -0.78 3.24
CA THR A 44 1.78 -0.62 3.59
C THR A 44 1.52 -0.89 5.09
N GLY A 45 0.63 -0.09 5.69
CA GLY A 45 0.38 -0.13 7.14
C GLY A 45 -0.03 -1.51 7.66
N ILE A 46 -0.77 -2.29 6.88
CA ILE A 46 -1.15 -3.67 7.22
C ILE A 46 0.09 -4.56 7.34
N SER A 47 0.98 -4.50 6.35
CA SER A 47 2.21 -5.27 6.36
C SER A 47 3.11 -4.87 7.52
N LEU A 48 3.25 -3.58 7.82
CA LEU A 48 4.04 -3.11 8.96
C LEU A 48 3.46 -3.56 10.30
N ARG A 49 2.13 -3.46 10.49
CA ARG A 49 1.47 -3.94 11.72
C ARG A 49 1.68 -5.44 11.93
N TRP A 50 1.61 -6.23 10.86
CA TRP A 50 1.93 -7.66 10.94
C TRP A 50 3.41 -7.91 11.26
N LEU A 51 4.31 -7.15 10.62
CA LEU A 51 5.74 -7.27 10.81
C LEU A 51 6.15 -6.93 12.25
N ALA A 52 5.62 -5.86 12.82
CA ALA A 52 5.90 -5.47 14.21
C ALA A 52 5.38 -6.48 15.23
N ARG A 53 4.20 -7.10 14.99
CA ARG A 53 3.67 -8.18 15.84
C ARG A 53 4.60 -9.41 15.90
N THR A 54 5.32 -9.68 14.82
CA THR A 54 6.23 -10.82 14.70
C THR A 54 7.69 -10.47 15.00
N ASN A 55 8.00 -9.18 15.19
CA ASN A 55 9.35 -8.68 15.45
C ASN A 55 9.38 -7.77 16.69
N PRO A 56 9.47 -8.34 17.90
CA PRO A 56 9.57 -7.58 19.14
C PRO A 56 10.73 -6.58 19.12
N GLY A 57 10.46 -5.37 19.63
CA GLY A 57 11.41 -4.25 19.64
C GLY A 57 11.33 -3.35 18.39
N THR A 58 10.28 -3.51 17.59
CA THR A 58 9.93 -2.56 16.51
C THR A 58 8.56 -1.95 16.80
N GLU A 59 8.33 -0.76 16.29
CA GLU A 59 7.03 -0.06 16.36
C GLU A 59 6.59 0.40 14.97
N VAL A 60 5.31 0.74 14.86
CA VAL A 60 4.71 1.24 13.61
C VAL A 60 4.05 2.56 13.91
N THR A 61 4.32 3.57 13.09
CA THR A 61 3.64 4.86 13.17
C THR A 61 2.15 4.70 12.86
N GLU A 62 1.34 5.71 13.17
CA GLU A 62 0.00 5.79 12.60
C GLU A 62 0.07 5.74 11.06
N ALA A 63 -0.87 5.04 10.45
CA ALA A 63 -0.95 4.97 9.00
C ALA A 63 -1.39 6.33 8.45
N PHE A 64 -0.71 6.80 7.41
CA PHE A 64 -1.02 8.06 6.75
C PHE A 64 -1.02 7.88 5.24
N LEU A 65 -1.71 8.80 4.56
CA LEU A 65 -1.65 8.89 3.11
C LEU A 65 -0.48 9.80 2.74
N PRO A 66 0.51 9.33 1.96
CA PRO A 66 1.64 10.17 1.57
C PRO A 66 1.15 11.41 0.81
N GLU A 67 1.79 12.54 1.06
CA GLU A 67 1.50 13.80 0.37
C GLU A 67 2.80 14.34 -0.24
N LEU A 68 2.77 14.58 -1.55
CA LEU A 68 3.88 15.14 -2.31
C LEU A 68 3.40 16.40 -3.01
N ASP A 69 4.10 17.51 -2.83
CA ASP A 69 3.74 18.83 -3.41
C ASP A 69 2.28 19.24 -3.15
N GLY A 70 1.80 19.00 -1.91
CA GLY A 70 0.41 19.29 -1.53
C GLY A 70 -0.63 18.33 -2.11
N LYS A 71 -0.19 17.25 -2.78
CA LYS A 71 -1.06 16.27 -3.43
C LYS A 71 -0.97 14.92 -2.75
N LYS A 72 -2.13 14.44 -2.31
CA LYS A 72 -2.33 13.09 -1.77
C LYS A 72 -1.99 12.03 -2.81
N GLN A 73 -1.13 11.09 -2.42
CA GLN A 73 -0.68 9.98 -3.25
C GLN A 73 -1.49 8.74 -2.92
N TYR A 74 -2.42 8.39 -3.81
CA TYR A 74 -3.18 7.15 -3.70
C TYR A 74 -2.50 6.04 -4.51
N SER A 75 -2.17 4.93 -3.86
CA SER A 75 -1.68 3.71 -4.52
C SER A 75 -2.48 2.50 -4.07
N PRO A 76 -3.77 2.41 -4.43
CA PRO A 76 -4.55 1.21 -4.15
C PRO A 76 -4.09 0.06 -5.05
N GLY A 77 -4.11 -1.16 -4.50
CA GLY A 77 -3.97 -2.36 -5.32
C GLY A 77 -5.15 -2.52 -6.28
N GLY A 78 -4.91 -3.20 -7.40
CA GLY A 78 -5.93 -3.53 -8.39
C GLY A 78 -5.69 -4.91 -8.99
N ALA A 79 -6.76 -5.60 -9.36
CA ALA A 79 -6.67 -6.81 -10.16
C ALA A 79 -6.29 -6.44 -11.60
N VAL A 80 -5.26 -7.09 -12.14
CA VAL A 80 -4.75 -6.84 -13.49
C VAL A 80 -5.11 -7.99 -14.42
N PHE A 81 -5.41 -7.67 -15.68
CA PHE A 81 -5.80 -8.62 -16.71
C PHE A 81 -4.92 -8.38 -17.94
N GLY A 82 -4.53 -9.45 -18.64
CA GLY A 82 -3.77 -9.33 -19.88
C GLY A 82 -4.58 -8.58 -20.94
N GLN A 83 -3.90 -7.82 -21.80
CA GLN A 83 -4.52 -7.13 -22.94
C GLN A 83 -5.34 -8.12 -23.80
N GLY A 84 -6.53 -7.70 -24.27
CA GLY A 84 -7.45 -8.59 -25.01
C GLY A 84 -8.40 -9.40 -24.12
N ASN A 85 -8.28 -9.34 -22.78
CA ASN A 85 -9.19 -10.00 -21.83
C ASN A 85 -10.21 -9.04 -21.21
N GLU A 86 -10.67 -8.03 -21.95
CA GLU A 86 -11.58 -7.00 -21.45
C GLU A 86 -12.92 -7.60 -20.99
N VAL A 87 -13.40 -8.65 -21.66
CA VAL A 87 -14.63 -9.35 -21.27
C VAL A 87 -14.52 -9.93 -19.85
N LEU A 88 -13.37 -10.52 -19.50
CA LEU A 88 -13.12 -11.08 -18.17
C LEU A 88 -12.97 -9.95 -17.14
N ARG A 89 -12.20 -8.91 -17.47
CA ARG A 89 -12.06 -7.71 -16.61
C ARG A 89 -13.42 -7.10 -16.29
N ASP A 90 -14.30 -6.97 -17.29
CA ASP A 90 -15.60 -6.35 -17.12
C ASP A 90 -16.56 -7.25 -16.33
N ALA A 91 -16.50 -8.57 -16.52
CA ALA A 91 -17.22 -9.52 -15.69
C ALA A 91 -16.76 -9.46 -14.22
N PHE A 92 -15.45 -9.42 -13.98
CA PHE A 92 -14.88 -9.25 -12.65
C PHE A 92 -15.34 -7.94 -12.01
N ASN A 93 -15.29 -6.82 -12.74
CA ASN A 93 -15.73 -5.51 -12.26
C ASN A 93 -17.22 -5.48 -11.90
N ARG A 94 -18.09 -6.18 -12.65
CA ARG A 94 -19.52 -6.29 -12.32
C ARG A 94 -19.75 -6.95 -10.96
N GLU A 95 -19.04 -8.03 -10.67
CA GLU A 95 -19.15 -8.72 -9.38
C GLU A 95 -18.47 -7.95 -8.26
N LEU A 96 -17.28 -7.39 -8.50
CA LEU A 96 -16.57 -6.55 -7.54
C LEU A 96 -17.42 -5.38 -7.07
N LYS A 97 -18.14 -4.72 -7.99
CA LYS A 97 -19.03 -3.59 -7.67
C LYS A 97 -20.07 -3.96 -6.60
N LYS A 98 -20.65 -5.16 -6.65
CA LYS A 98 -21.64 -5.62 -5.66
C LYS A 98 -21.06 -5.72 -4.25
N ILE A 99 -19.75 -5.99 -4.14
CA ILE A 99 -19.04 -6.09 -2.87
C ILE A 99 -18.65 -4.69 -2.38
N VAL A 100 -17.97 -3.90 -3.21
CA VAL A 100 -17.40 -2.61 -2.79
C VAL A 100 -18.43 -1.49 -2.63
N SER A 101 -19.64 -1.65 -3.18
CA SER A 101 -20.75 -0.69 -2.98
C SER A 101 -21.33 -0.72 -1.55
N ASP A 102 -21.15 -1.80 -0.81
CA ASP A 102 -21.42 -1.86 0.63
C ASP A 102 -20.11 -1.75 1.39
N ARG A 103 -19.78 -0.53 1.84
CA ARG A 103 -18.50 -0.26 2.51
C ARG A 103 -18.36 -1.04 3.82
N SER A 104 -19.46 -1.28 4.53
CA SER A 104 -19.44 -2.01 5.81
C SER A 104 -19.10 -3.48 5.59
N ARG A 105 -19.76 -4.11 4.60
CA ARG A 105 -19.46 -5.47 4.17
C ARG A 105 -18.06 -5.59 3.59
N TYR A 106 -17.63 -4.62 2.81
CA TYR A 106 -16.28 -4.66 2.23
C TYR A 106 -15.20 -4.59 3.30
N VAL A 107 -15.33 -3.69 4.27
CA VAL A 107 -14.42 -3.62 5.42
C VAL A 107 -14.44 -4.90 6.24
N SER A 108 -15.62 -5.47 6.53
CA SER A 108 -15.71 -6.69 7.35
C SER A 108 -15.06 -7.90 6.69
N LEU A 109 -15.10 -8.00 5.35
CA LEU A 109 -14.40 -9.05 4.61
C LEU A 109 -12.88 -8.94 4.71
N LEU A 110 -12.35 -7.71 4.79
CA LEU A 110 -10.91 -7.47 4.81
C LEU A 110 -10.32 -7.37 6.23
N ALA A 111 -11.15 -7.11 7.23
CA ALA A 111 -10.73 -6.94 8.63
C ALA A 111 -9.90 -8.11 9.19
N PRO A 112 -10.19 -9.39 8.91
CA PRO A 112 -9.36 -10.51 9.37
C PRO A 112 -7.92 -10.46 8.84
N TYR A 113 -7.71 -9.82 7.69
CA TYR A 113 -6.40 -9.63 7.06
C TYR A 113 -5.72 -8.33 7.49
N GLY A 114 -6.30 -7.61 8.46
CA GLY A 114 -5.72 -6.40 9.05
C GLY A 114 -6.05 -5.09 8.34
N PHE A 115 -6.90 -5.11 7.31
CA PHE A 115 -7.41 -3.90 6.67
C PHE A 115 -8.40 -3.20 7.60
N GLY A 116 -8.21 -1.88 7.79
CA GLY A 116 -9.17 -1.01 8.46
C GLY A 116 -9.78 0.00 7.50
N ALA A 117 -10.53 0.95 8.04
CA ALA A 117 -11.15 2.03 7.26
C ALA A 117 -10.10 2.89 6.52
N THR A 118 -8.89 3.01 7.08
CA THR A 118 -7.74 3.76 6.54
C THR A 118 -7.19 3.19 5.24
N GLU A 119 -7.31 1.88 5.03
CA GLU A 119 -6.81 1.21 3.82
C GLU A 119 -7.86 1.12 2.70
N ILE A 120 -9.08 1.61 2.93
CA ILE A 120 -10.12 1.62 1.91
C ILE A 120 -10.12 2.97 1.17
N PRO A 121 -9.82 3.01 -0.14
CA PRO A 121 -9.77 4.25 -0.89
C PRO A 121 -11.13 4.98 -0.92
N PRO A 122 -11.14 6.28 -1.26
CA PRO A 122 -12.37 7.02 -1.52
C PRO A 122 -13.17 6.35 -2.63
N ALA A 123 -14.50 6.25 -2.47
CA ALA A 123 -15.38 5.66 -3.50
C ALA A 123 -15.38 6.44 -4.82
N THR A 124 -14.93 7.70 -4.78
CA THR A 124 -14.78 8.58 -5.94
C THR A 124 -13.52 8.30 -6.75
N LEU A 125 -12.52 7.61 -6.19
CA LEU A 125 -11.26 7.32 -6.87
C LEU A 125 -11.49 6.28 -7.99
N LYS A 126 -11.14 6.61 -9.23
CA LYS A 126 -11.28 5.71 -10.38
C LYS A 126 -9.92 5.25 -10.89
N THR A 127 -9.87 4.03 -11.44
CA THR A 127 -8.70 3.53 -12.18
C THR A 127 -8.29 4.49 -13.31
N ALA A 128 -9.25 5.07 -14.02
CA ALA A 128 -8.96 6.05 -15.07
C ALA A 128 -8.28 7.32 -14.55
N ASP A 129 -8.46 7.70 -13.28
CA ASP A 129 -7.77 8.85 -12.70
C ASP A 129 -6.35 8.50 -12.24
N LEU A 130 -6.16 7.28 -11.74
CA LEU A 130 -4.87 6.75 -11.30
C LEU A 130 -3.93 6.41 -12.46
N CYS A 131 -4.47 6.05 -13.62
CA CYS A 131 -3.71 5.68 -14.81
C CYS A 131 -3.60 6.81 -15.84
N LYS A 132 -3.95 8.05 -15.47
CA LYS A 132 -3.65 9.24 -16.28
C LYS A 132 -2.16 9.54 -16.13
N GLY A 133 -1.37 9.06 -17.07
CA GLY A 133 0.07 9.27 -17.21
C GLY A 133 0.49 8.99 -18.64
#